data_AF-A0A255ZXG0-F1
#
_entry.id   AF-A0A255ZXG0-F1
#
_cell.length_a   1.000
_cell.length_b   1.000
_cell.length_c   1.000
_cell.angle_alpha   90.00
_cell.angle_beta   90.00
_cell.angle_gamma   90.00
#
_symmetry.space_group_name_H-M   'P 1'
#
loop_
_entity.id
_entity.type
_entity.pdbx_description
1 polymer ?
#
loop_
_entity_poly.entity_id
_entity_poly.type
_entity_poly.pdbx_seq_one_letter_code
_entity_poly.pdbx_strand_id
1 'polypeptide(L)' 'MKLENENSNEPQNPQLNIGAVSGSLNNIYLFKVRDFTTTLLGRFEDGKYFIQRGDGTKYEYDEYRVVWKRKLNCH' A
#
# COMPACT_ATOMS: atom_id res chain seq x y z
N MET A 1 31.69 -32.54 42.81
CA MET A 1 31.40 -32.74 41.38
C MET A 1 30.25 -31.81 41.03
N LYS A 2 30.46 -30.88 40.08
CA LYS A 2 29.47 -29.87 39.67
C LYS A 2 28.59 -30.48 38.57
N LEU A 3 27.26 -30.40 38.74
CA LEU A 3 26.28 -30.78 37.73
C LEU A 3 26.23 -29.68 36.67
N GLU A 4 26.43 -30.05 35.41
CA GLU A 4 26.41 -29.15 34.27
C GLU A 4 24.96 -28.85 33.87
N ASN A 5 24.64 -27.56 33.72
CA ASN A 5 23.36 -27.05 33.23
C ASN A 5 23.17 -27.46 31.76
N GLU A 6 22.13 -28.24 31.47
CA GLU A 6 21.63 -28.44 30.12
C GLU A 6 20.85 -27.19 29.69
N ASN A 7 21.52 -26.29 28.95
CA ASN A 7 20.86 -25.20 28.25
C ASN A 7 20.44 -25.69 26.86
N SER A 8 19.16 -26.06 26.72
CA SER A 8 18.54 -26.44 25.44
C SER A 8 18.41 -25.21 24.53
N ASN A 9 19.42 -24.98 23.67
CA ASN A 9 19.31 -24.01 22.59
C ASN A 9 18.57 -24.64 21.41
N GLU A 10 17.24 -24.53 21.39
CA GLU A 10 16.48 -24.71 20.15
C GLU A 10 16.88 -23.62 19.14
N PRO A 11 17.07 -23.94 17.85
CA PRO A 11 17.32 -22.93 16.84
C PRO A 11 16.06 -22.08 16.69
N GLN A 12 16.14 -20.82 17.10
CA GLN A 12 15.11 -19.83 16.79
C GLN A 12 15.07 -19.64 15.29
N ASN A 13 14.09 -20.29 14.64
CA ASN A 13 13.74 -20.05 13.26
C ASN A 13 13.56 -18.53 13.07
N PRO A 14 14.27 -17.87 12.13
CA PRO A 14 14.07 -16.45 11.89
C PRO A 14 12.62 -16.26 11.41
N GLN A 15 11.75 -15.90 12.34
CA GLN A 15 10.39 -15.49 12.03
C GLN A 15 10.55 -14.21 11.22
N LEU A 16 10.36 -14.31 9.91
CA LEU A 16 10.29 -13.15 9.02
C LEU A 16 9.23 -12.22 9.61
N ASN A 17 9.69 -11.16 10.29
CA ASN A 17 8.84 -10.07 10.72
C ASN A 17 8.43 -9.32 9.46
N ILE A 18 7.47 -9.89 8.74
CA ILE A 18 6.72 -9.17 7.72
C ILE A 18 5.83 -8.24 8.54
N GLY A 19 6.43 -7.16 9.04
CA GLY A 19 5.68 -6.05 9.63
C GLY A 19 4.57 -5.77 8.65
N ALA A 20 3.33 -5.91 9.11
CA ALA A 20 2.16 -5.79 8.26
C ALA A 20 2.28 -4.48 7.50
N VAL A 21 2.70 -4.56 6.24
CA VAL A 21 2.68 -3.41 5.34
C VAL A 21 1.20 -3.25 5.07
N SER A 22 0.53 -2.51 5.96
CA SER A 22 -0.85 -2.05 5.82
C SER A 22 -0.94 -1.01 4.70
N GLY A 23 -0.24 -1.23 3.59
CA GLY A 23 -0.61 -0.68 2.31
C GLY A 23 -1.93 -1.33 1.98
N SER A 24 -3.03 -0.63 2.30
CA SER A 24 -4.38 -1.12 2.03
C SER A 24 -4.47 -1.43 0.53
N LEU A 25 -4.35 -2.72 0.18
CA LEU A 25 -4.40 -3.21 -1.20
C LEU A 25 -5.71 -2.84 -1.93
N ASN A 26 -6.66 -2.25 -1.20
CA ASN A 26 -8.03 -2.01 -1.64
C ASN A 26 -8.38 -0.53 -1.78
N ASN A 27 -7.39 0.37 -1.83
CA ASN A 27 -7.65 1.79 -2.08
C ASN A 27 -7.58 2.14 -3.57
N ILE A 28 -8.22 1.35 -4.42
CA ILE A 28 -8.39 1.70 -5.84
C ILE A 28 -9.61 2.61 -5.99
N TYR A 29 -9.43 3.70 -6.73
CA TYR A 29 -10.47 4.70 -6.99
C TYR A 29 -10.57 5.00 -8.48
N LEU A 30 -11.81 5.17 -8.93
CA LEU A 30 -12.12 5.90 -10.14
C LEU A 30 -12.37 7.36 -9.75
N PHE A 31 -11.66 8.32 -10.33
CA PHE A 31 -11.75 9.72 -9.91
C PHE A 31 -11.58 10.70 -11.07
N LYS A 32 -12.04 11.94 -10.84
CA LYS A 32 -11.99 13.04 -11.79
C LYS A 32 -11.16 14.20 -11.25
N VAL A 33 -10.16 14.62 -12.00
CA VAL A 33 -9.35 15.81 -11.68
C VAL A 33 -9.91 17.03 -12.42
N ARG A 34 -9.93 18.19 -11.76
CA ARG A 34 -10.55 19.45 -12.24
C ARG A 34 -10.08 19.86 -13.64
N ASP A 35 -8.79 19.75 -13.92
CA ASP A 35 -8.17 20.32 -15.13
C ASP A 35 -8.06 19.33 -16.30
N PHE A 36 -8.48 18.09 -16.11
CA PHE A 36 -8.44 17.05 -17.14
C PHE A 36 -9.84 16.75 -17.65
N THR A 37 -9.98 16.30 -18.89
CA THR A 37 -11.27 15.87 -19.48
C THR A 37 -11.59 14.40 -19.24
N THR A 38 -10.57 13.58 -18.94
CA THR A 38 -10.73 12.15 -18.68
C THR A 38 -11.06 11.83 -17.22
N THR A 39 -11.57 10.62 -17.01
CA THR A 39 -11.68 9.98 -15.70
C THR A 39 -10.48 9.05 -15.53
N LEU A 40 -9.93 8.99 -14.33
CA LEU A 40 -8.68 8.32 -14.03
C LEU A 40 -8.93 7.17 -13.07
N LEU A 41 -8.21 6.06 -13.29
CA LEU A 41 -8.16 4.92 -12.39
C LEU A 41 -6.82 4.96 -11.67
N GLY A 42 -6.84 4.95 -10.34
CA GLY A 42 -5.62 5.04 -9.56
C GLY A 42 -5.80 4.62 -8.12
N ARG A 43 -4.77 4.82 -7.31
CA ARG A 43 -4.75 4.47 -5.89
C ARG A 43 -4.79 5.69 -5.01
N PHE A 44 -5.35 5.55 -3.80
CA PHE A 44 -5.25 6.55 -2.76
C PHE A 44 -4.31 6.06 -1.65
N GLU A 45 -3.17 6.72 -1.55
CA GLU A 45 -2.07 6.39 -0.62
C GLU A 45 -1.61 7.72 0.00
N ASP A 46 -1.20 7.74 1.26
CA ASP A 46 -0.58 8.92 1.92
C ASP A 46 -1.29 10.28 1.68
N GLY A 47 -2.63 10.28 1.60
CA GLY A 47 -3.42 11.49 1.40
C GLY A 47 -3.52 12.01 -0.05
N LYS A 48 -2.99 11.27 -1.03
CA LYS A 48 -2.96 11.66 -2.45
C LYS A 48 -3.48 10.57 -3.38
N TYR A 49 -3.89 10.99 -4.59
CA TYR A 49 -4.27 10.11 -5.67
C TYR A 49 -3.09 9.85 -6.61
N PHE A 50 -2.80 8.59 -6.88
CA PHE A 50 -1.69 8.14 -7.71
C PHE A 50 -2.18 7.40 -8.95
N ILE A 51 -1.57 7.69 -10.09
CA ILE A 51 -1.75 6.92 -11.33
C ILE A 51 -0.38 6.48 -11.81
N GLN A 52 -0.26 5.21 -12.13
CA GLN A 52 0.92 4.65 -12.78
C GLN A 52 0.56 4.25 -14.21
N ARG A 53 1.30 4.80 -15.18
CA ARG A 53 1.16 4.43 -16.60
C ARG A 53 1.94 3.15 -16.89
N GLY A 54 1.67 2.55 -18.06
CA GLY A 54 2.34 1.33 -18.51
C GLY A 54 3.86 1.47 -18.70
N ASP A 55 4.35 2.70 -18.88
CA ASP A 55 5.78 3.03 -18.93
C ASP A 55 6.43 3.20 -17.54
N GLY A 56 5.65 3.02 -16.47
CA GLY A 56 6.10 3.19 -15.08
C GLY A 56 6.03 4.63 -14.56
N THR A 57 5.72 5.62 -15.40
CA THR A 57 5.57 7.02 -14.98
C THR A 57 4.44 7.14 -13.96
N LYS A 58 4.72 7.82 -12.84
CA LYS A 58 3.75 8.09 -11.78
C LYS A 58 3.31 9.56 -11.79
N TYR A 59 2.01 9.78 -11.66
CA TYR A 59 1.40 11.09 -11.48
C TYR A 59 0.68 11.15 -10.13
N GLU A 60 0.82 12.27 -9.45
CA GLU A 60 0.21 12.53 -8.14
C GLU A 60 -0.78 13.68 -8.23
N TYR A 61 -1.90 13.55 -7.52
CA TYR A 61 -2.90 14.58 -7.41
C TYR A 61 -3.35 14.74 -5.96
N ASP A 62 -3.28 15.98 -5.47
CA ASP A 62 -3.84 16.34 -4.17
C ASP A 62 -5.37 16.26 -4.18
N GLU A 63 -5.96 15.98 -3.01
CA GLU A 63 -7.41 15.81 -2.86
C GLU A 63 -8.22 17.04 -3.33
N TYR A 64 -7.72 18.26 -3.12
CA TYR A 64 -8.43 19.50 -3.53
C TYR A 64 -8.59 19.63 -5.05
N ARG A 65 -7.81 18.89 -5.85
CA ARG A 65 -7.93 18.85 -7.32
C ARG A 65 -8.95 17.82 -7.80
N VAL A 66 -9.35 16.88 -6.94
CA VAL A 66 -10.31 15.82 -7.27
C VAL A 66 -11.73 16.34 -7.11
N VAL A 67 -12.47 16.41 -8.21
CA VAL A 67 -13.85 16.90 -8.27
C VAL A 67 -14.82 15.86 -7.72
N TRP A 68 -14.59 14.60 -8.07
CA TRP A 68 -15.33 13.47 -7.53
C TRP A 68 -14.48 12.20 -7.56
N LYS A 69 -14.83 11.25 -6.69
CA LYS A 69 -14.14 9.96 -6.55
C LYS A 69 -15.12 8.85 -6.20
N ARG A 70 -14.84 7.64 -6.64
CA ARG A 70 -15.56 6.41 -6.30
C ARG A 70 -14.56 5.32 -5.96
N LYS A 71 -14.64 4.79 -4.74
CA LYS A 71 -13.87 3.61 -4.35
C LYS A 71 -14.37 2.39 -5.12
N LEU A 72 -13.44 1.60 -5.65
CA LEU A 72 -13.73 0.34 -6.30
C LEU A 72 -13.41 -0.80 -5.33
N ASN A 73 -14.39 -1.66 -5.08
CA ASN A 73 -14.17 -2.89 -4.35
C ASN A 73 -13.85 -3.97 -5.38
N CYS A 74 -12.63 -4.51 -5.33
CA CYS A 74 -12.28 -5.71 -6.08
C CYS A 74 -12.72 -6.92 -5.25
N HIS A 75 -13.63 -7.71 -5.81
CA HIS A 75 -14.20 -8.91 -5.19
C HIS A 75 -13.42 -10.16 -5.62
#